data_AF-A0A142C6W1-F1
#
_entry.id   AF-A0A142C6W1-F1
#
_cell.length_a   1.000
_cell.length_b   1.000
_cell.length_c   1.000
_cell.angle_alpha   90.00
_cell.angle_beta   90.00
_cell.angle_gamma   90.00
#
_symmetry.space_group_name_H-M   'P 1'
#
loop_
_entity.id
_entity.type
_entity.pdbx_description
1 polymer ?
#
loop_
_entity_poly.entity_id
_entity_poly.type
_entity_poly.pdbx_seq_one_letter_code
_entity_poly.pdbx_strand_id
1 'polypeptide(L)'
;MDDTTGNRDVWTDDEGQEVVRLRRWKETWAADDPHANFKQEVAEYGRLDPLVTLRGMSRNLDIPVGVIARYVLAKWATGGSGGLLEVGPVMVPRLWAPIAAAEEADSDEQRLAAYHQLRQMISWLKVPLDNPEVYPAQHD
;
A
#
# COMPACT_ATOMS: atom_id res chain seq x y z
N MET A 1 -7.41 31.10 24.71
CA MET A 1 -7.13 30.38 23.45
C MET A 1 -7.19 28.91 23.83
N ASP A 2 -8.29 28.28 23.46
CA ASP A 2 -8.70 26.96 23.94
C ASP A 2 -8.07 25.87 23.07
N ASP A 3 -7.26 25.02 23.69
CA ASP A 3 -6.58 23.87 23.09
C ASP A 3 -7.62 22.80 22.73
N THR A 4 -8.14 22.87 21.51
CA THR A 4 -9.15 21.93 20.98
C THR A 4 -8.58 21.02 19.90
N THR A 5 -7.33 20.57 20.11
CA THR A 5 -6.66 19.55 19.29
C THR A 5 -6.74 18.15 19.88
N GLY A 6 -7.73 17.89 20.75
CA GLY A 6 -8.11 16.52 21.10
C GLY A 6 -8.47 15.75 19.83
N ASN A 7 -7.92 14.55 19.67
CA ASN A 7 -8.05 13.69 18.49
C ASN A 7 -9.53 13.34 18.22
N ARG A 8 -10.26 14.22 17.50
CA ARG A 8 -11.71 14.09 17.23
C ARG A 8 -12.09 12.85 16.44
N ASP A 9 -11.09 12.17 15.88
CA ASP A 9 -11.27 10.99 15.05
C ASP A 9 -11.08 9.69 15.84
N VAL A 10 -10.56 9.72 17.07
CA VAL A 10 -10.30 8.52 17.88
C VAL A 10 -10.93 8.65 19.26
N TRP A 11 -11.69 7.64 19.67
CA TRP A 11 -12.29 7.57 21.01
C TRP A 11 -12.32 6.13 21.51
N THR A 12 -12.64 5.93 22.79
CA THR A 12 -12.88 4.60 23.37
C THR A 12 -14.38 4.37 23.52
N ASP A 13 -14.88 3.22 23.08
CA ASP A 13 -16.30 2.85 23.27
C ASP A 13 -16.59 2.32 24.68
N ASP A 14 -17.86 1.97 24.94
CA ASP A 14 -18.33 1.49 26.24
C ASP A 14 -17.68 0.16 26.66
N GLU A 15 -17.08 -0.57 25.71
CA GLU A 15 -16.37 -1.84 25.94
C GLU A 15 -14.85 -1.63 26.12
N GLY A 16 -14.38 -0.39 26.15
CA GLY A 16 -12.97 -0.08 26.30
C GLY A 16 -12.16 -0.26 25.01
N GLN A 17 -12.80 -0.42 23.84
CA GLN A 17 -12.12 -0.56 22.56
C GLN A 17 -11.87 0.80 21.90
N GLU A 18 -10.70 0.96 21.28
CA GLU A 18 -10.42 2.14 20.46
C GLU A 18 -11.22 2.09 19.16
N VAL A 19 -11.93 3.18 18.88
CA VAL A 19 -12.74 3.39 17.68
C VAL A 19 -12.17 4.58 16.91
N VAL A 20 -12.06 4.42 15.59
CA VAL A 20 -11.60 5.46 14.68
C VAL A 20 -12.69 5.86 13.68
N ARG A 21 -12.88 7.17 13.48
CA ARG A 21 -13.71 7.73 12.41
C ARG A 21 -12.88 7.95 11.16
N LEU A 22 -13.19 7.20 10.11
CA LEU A 22 -12.62 7.42 8.78
C LEU A 22 -13.30 8.63 8.11
N ARG A 23 -12.71 9.82 8.26
CA ARG A 23 -13.22 11.06 7.64
C ARG A 23 -12.45 11.41 6.36
N ARG A 24 -13.11 12.21 5.52
CA ARG A 24 -12.42 12.89 4.41
C ARG A 24 -11.52 13.97 4.98
N TRP A 25 -10.27 14.00 4.53
CA TRP A 25 -9.34 15.07 4.85
C TRP A 25 -9.39 16.14 3.76
N LYS A 26 -9.60 17.40 4.15
CA LYS A 26 -9.67 18.57 3.27
C LYS A 26 -8.94 19.71 3.95
N GLU A 27 -7.65 19.82 3.66
CA GLU A 27 -6.80 20.89 4.18
C GLU A 27 -5.92 21.43 3.06
N THR A 28 -5.33 22.59 3.31
CA THR A 28 -4.27 23.17 2.47
C THR A 28 -2.95 23.13 3.22
N TRP A 29 -1.86 22.88 2.51
CA TRP A 29 -0.50 22.89 3.05
C TRP A 29 0.35 23.94 2.33
N ALA A 30 1.48 24.29 2.94
CA ALA A 30 2.44 25.20 2.34
C ALA A 30 3.04 24.60 1.06
N ALA A 31 3.46 25.45 0.12
CA ALA A 31 3.97 25.01 -1.17
C ALA A 31 5.31 24.25 -1.06
N ASP A 32 6.05 24.49 0.02
CA ASP A 32 7.34 23.88 0.35
C ASP A 32 7.22 22.71 1.35
N ASP A 33 6.01 22.21 1.61
CA ASP A 33 5.79 21.08 2.50
C ASP A 33 6.47 19.81 1.95
N PRO A 34 7.42 19.18 2.69
CA PRO A 34 8.16 18.02 2.21
C PRO A 34 7.29 16.77 2.00
N HIS A 35 6.05 16.79 2.51
CA HIS A 35 5.06 15.72 2.37
C HIS A 35 3.86 16.13 1.51
N ALA A 36 3.95 17.24 0.76
CA ALA A 36 2.88 17.75 -0.09
C ALA A 36 2.29 16.67 -1.01
N ASN A 37 3.12 15.84 -1.64
CA ASN A 37 2.67 14.78 -2.54
C ASN A 37 1.82 13.73 -1.82
N PHE A 38 2.28 13.25 -0.66
CA PHE A 38 1.54 12.26 0.13
C PHE A 38 0.24 12.85 0.70
N LYS A 39 0.29 14.09 1.18
CA LYS A 39 -0.90 14.83 1.63
C LYS A 39 -1.93 14.99 0.51
N GLN A 40 -1.46 15.32 -0.70
CA GLN A 40 -2.29 15.39 -1.89
C GLN A 40 -2.96 14.06 -2.20
N GLU A 41 -2.19 12.97 -2.18
CA GLU A 41 -2.70 11.62 -2.41
C GLU A 41 -3.76 11.23 -1.37
N VAL A 42 -3.53 11.48 -0.08
CA VAL A 42 -4.52 11.25 0.99
C VAL A 42 -5.81 12.04 0.74
N ALA A 43 -5.71 13.30 0.33
CA ALA A 43 -6.87 14.15 0.02
C ALA A 43 -7.62 13.66 -1.24
N GLU A 44 -6.89 13.18 -2.25
CA GLU A 44 -7.43 12.63 -3.49
C GLU A 44 -8.16 11.31 -3.25
N TYR A 45 -7.52 10.34 -2.60
CA TYR A 45 -8.14 9.06 -2.23
C TYR A 45 -9.31 9.25 -1.27
N GLY A 46 -9.27 10.27 -0.40
CA GLY A 46 -10.39 10.65 0.46
C GLY A 46 -11.68 11.03 -0.30
N ARG A 47 -11.62 11.27 -1.62
CA ARG A 47 -12.82 11.51 -2.44
C ARG A 47 -13.59 10.23 -2.75
N LEU A 48 -12.93 9.08 -2.71
CA LEU A 48 -13.56 7.77 -2.93
C LEU A 48 -14.52 7.43 -1.77
N ASP A 49 -15.55 6.64 -2.06
CA ASP A 49 -16.39 6.03 -1.03
C ASP A 49 -15.93 4.57 -0.80
N PRO A 50 -15.16 4.29 0.26
CA PRO A 50 -14.67 2.94 0.54
C PRO A 50 -15.80 1.97 0.91
N LEU A 51 -16.97 2.47 1.30
CA LEU A 51 -18.08 1.63 1.74
C LEU A 51 -18.84 0.99 0.58
N VAL A 52 -18.64 1.42 -0.67
CA VAL A 52 -19.30 0.77 -1.82
C VAL A 52 -18.88 -0.69 -1.90
N THR A 53 -17.58 -0.95 -1.96
CA THR A 53 -17.02 -2.31 -2.04
C THR A 53 -17.30 -3.10 -0.77
N LEU A 54 -17.08 -2.51 0.41
CA LEU A 54 -17.27 -3.19 1.69
C LEU A 54 -18.73 -3.61 1.92
N ARG A 55 -19.71 -2.77 1.53
CA ARG A 55 -21.14 -3.14 1.59
C ARG A 55 -21.46 -4.27 0.61
N GLY A 56 -20.83 -4.30 -0.57
CA GLY A 56 -20.94 -5.41 -1.51
C GLY A 56 -20.47 -6.73 -0.91
N MET A 57 -19.25 -6.74 -0.36
CA MET A 57 -18.68 -7.91 0.32
C MET A 57 -19.53 -8.34 1.51
N SER A 58 -20.00 -7.39 2.32
CA SER A 58 -20.83 -7.66 3.49
C SER A 58 -22.12 -8.41 3.13
N ARG A 59 -22.82 -7.98 2.08
CA ARG A 59 -24.04 -8.66 1.61
C ARG A 59 -23.77 -10.06 1.05
N ASN A 60 -22.63 -10.25 0.39
CA ASN A 60 -22.31 -11.52 -0.28
C ASN A 60 -21.76 -12.57 0.68
N LEU A 61 -20.97 -12.15 1.67
CA LEU A 61 -20.27 -13.03 2.61
C LEU A 61 -21.00 -13.20 3.95
N ASP A 62 -22.06 -12.43 4.17
CA ASP A 62 -22.77 -12.34 5.46
C ASP A 62 -21.83 -11.96 6.63
N ILE A 63 -20.91 -11.03 6.36
CA ILE A 63 -19.96 -10.50 7.36
C ILE A 63 -20.25 -9.01 7.59
N PRO A 64 -20.32 -8.50 8.83
CA PRO A 64 -20.55 -7.09 9.10
C PRO A 64 -19.47 -6.20 8.48
N VAL A 65 -19.87 -5.06 7.90
CA VAL A 65 -18.98 -4.10 7.23
C VAL A 65 -17.78 -3.70 8.10
N GLY A 66 -18.01 -3.44 9.40
CA GLY A 66 -16.94 -3.06 10.34
C GLY A 66 -15.90 -4.15 10.55
N VAL A 67 -16.30 -5.42 10.51
CA VAL A 67 -15.38 -6.57 10.62
C VAL A 67 -14.51 -6.67 9.38
N ILE A 68 -15.10 -6.51 8.18
CA ILE A 68 -14.36 -6.49 6.92
C ILE A 68 -13.38 -5.30 6.88
N ALA A 69 -13.82 -4.12 7.31
CA ALA A 69 -12.96 -2.95 7.40
C ALA A 69 -11.76 -3.17 8.33
N ARG A 70 -11.99 -3.75 9.52
CA ARG A 70 -10.93 -4.11 10.47
C ARG A 70 -9.97 -5.14 9.87
N TYR A 71 -10.47 -6.14 9.14
CA TYR A 71 -9.62 -7.10 8.43
C TYR A 71 -8.74 -6.42 7.38
N VAL A 72 -9.30 -5.53 6.56
CA VAL A 72 -8.54 -4.78 5.54
C VAL A 72 -7.46 -3.92 6.20
N LEU A 73 -7.80 -3.17 7.25
CA LEU A 73 -6.84 -2.36 7.99
C LEU A 73 -5.77 -3.23 8.67
N ALA A 74 -6.14 -4.33 9.32
CA ALA A 74 -5.16 -5.24 9.91
C ALA A 74 -4.23 -5.82 8.84
N LYS A 75 -4.79 -6.38 7.76
CA LYS A 75 -4.01 -7.02 6.71
C LYS A 75 -3.04 -6.06 6.02
N TRP A 76 -3.45 -4.84 5.74
CA TRP A 76 -2.67 -3.92 4.90
C TRP A 76 -1.99 -2.78 5.68
N ALA A 77 -2.58 -2.30 6.78
CA ALA A 77 -1.97 -1.27 7.62
C ALA A 77 -1.02 -1.87 8.68
N THR A 78 -1.38 -3.01 9.30
CA THR A 78 -0.46 -3.68 10.26
C THR A 78 0.51 -4.65 9.59
N GLY A 79 0.20 -5.10 8.37
CA GLY A 79 1.13 -5.83 7.51
C GLY A 79 2.33 -5.00 7.05
N GLY A 80 2.48 -3.75 7.52
CA GLY A 80 3.58 -2.86 7.18
C GLY A 80 3.72 -2.81 5.66
N SER A 81 2.77 -2.17 4.96
CA SER A 81 2.84 -1.97 3.51
C SER A 81 2.79 -3.24 2.62
N GLY A 82 2.01 -4.25 2.99
CA GLY A 82 1.97 -5.52 2.26
C GLY A 82 1.44 -5.51 0.80
N GLY A 83 0.92 -4.41 0.26
CA GLY A 83 0.33 -4.39 -1.10
C GLY A 83 1.20 -3.72 -2.16
N LEU A 84 1.95 -2.69 -1.75
CA LEU A 84 2.85 -1.91 -2.60
C LEU A 84 4.33 -2.18 -2.24
N LEU A 85 4.59 -2.75 -1.06
CA LEU A 85 5.93 -3.05 -0.52
C LEU A 85 6.14 -4.54 -0.17
N GLU A 86 5.34 -5.49 -0.67
CA GLU A 86 5.76 -6.91 -0.78
C GLU A 86 6.82 -7.13 -1.88
N VAL A 87 7.39 -6.04 -2.41
CA VAL A 87 8.70 -6.04 -3.07
C VAL A 87 9.80 -5.54 -2.11
N GLY A 88 9.47 -4.80 -1.05
CA GLY A 88 10.41 -3.98 -0.27
C GLY A 88 11.51 -4.74 0.48
N PRO A 89 11.23 -5.50 1.55
CA PRO A 89 12.28 -5.97 2.44
C PRO A 89 13.13 -7.12 1.86
N VAL A 90 12.53 -7.92 0.97
CA VAL A 90 13.17 -9.14 0.41
C VAL A 90 13.54 -8.94 -1.05
N MET A 91 12.66 -8.35 -1.87
CA MET A 91 12.90 -8.23 -3.30
C MET A 91 13.76 -7.03 -3.67
N VAL A 92 13.71 -5.89 -2.95
CA VAL A 92 14.60 -4.75 -3.24
C VAL A 92 16.06 -5.11 -2.99
N PRO A 93 16.47 -5.71 -1.86
CA PRO A 93 17.86 -6.18 -1.71
C PRO A 93 18.24 -7.22 -2.77
N ARG A 94 17.31 -8.10 -3.16
CA ARG A 94 17.56 -9.13 -4.19
C ARG A 94 17.71 -8.55 -5.60
N LEU A 95 16.94 -7.52 -5.95
CA LEU A 95 17.05 -6.80 -7.22
C LEU A 95 18.22 -5.83 -7.22
N TRP A 96 18.64 -5.33 -6.05
CA TRP A 96 19.78 -4.42 -5.96
C TRP A 96 21.13 -5.15 -5.97
N ALA A 97 21.20 -6.37 -5.43
CA ALA A 97 22.45 -7.12 -5.28
C ALA A 97 23.26 -7.29 -6.59
N PRO A 98 22.67 -7.61 -7.76
CA PRO A 98 23.43 -7.71 -9.01
C PRO A 98 23.99 -6.36 -9.48
N ILE A 99 23.25 -5.27 -9.23
CA ILE A 99 23.68 -3.91 -9.59
C ILE A 99 24.89 -3.53 -8.73
N ALA A 100 24.78 -3.71 -7.42
CA ALA A 100 25.86 -3.40 -6.49
C ALA A 100 27.14 -4.20 -6.81
N ALA A 101 27.02 -5.48 -7.15
CA ALA A 101 28.17 -6.31 -7.54
C ALA A 101 28.81 -5.87 -8.86
N ALA A 102 28.00 -5.42 -9.82
CA ALA A 102 28.51 -4.92 -11.10
C ALA A 102 29.19 -3.55 -10.97
N GLU A 103 28.65 -2.65 -10.14
CA GLU A 103 29.27 -1.36 -9.87
C GLU A 103 30.59 -1.50 -9.09
N GLU A 104 30.66 -2.43 -8.12
CA GLU A 104 31.91 -2.73 -7.42
C GLU A 104 33.00 -3.27 -8.37
N ALA A 105 32.62 -4.03 -9.39
CA ALA A 105 33.54 -4.58 -10.38
C ALA A 105 33.92 -3.58 -11.48
N ASP A 106 33.24 -2.41 -11.55
CA ASP A 106 33.45 -1.31 -12.49
C ASP A 106 33.79 -1.73 -13.94
N SER A 107 32.99 -2.64 -14.50
CA SER A 107 33.19 -3.12 -15.88
C SER A 107 31.88 -3.25 -16.64
N ASP A 108 31.93 -2.94 -17.93
CA ASP A 108 30.76 -2.97 -18.81
C ASP A 108 30.25 -4.40 -19.01
N GLU A 109 31.14 -5.39 -19.02
CA GLU A 109 30.77 -6.80 -19.06
C GLU A 109 29.92 -7.19 -17.84
N GLN A 110 30.27 -6.71 -16.64
CA GLN A 110 29.52 -7.02 -15.42
C GLN A 110 28.21 -6.24 -15.32
N ARG A 111 28.18 -4.98 -15.79
CA ARG A 111 26.94 -4.21 -15.91
C ARG A 111 25.95 -4.88 -16.86
N LEU A 112 26.43 -5.39 -18.01
CA LEU A 112 25.59 -6.11 -18.97
C LEU A 112 25.08 -7.44 -18.39
N ALA A 113 25.94 -8.18 -17.67
CA ALA A 113 25.53 -9.41 -16.98
C ALA A 113 24.45 -9.13 -15.92
N ALA A 114 24.61 -8.08 -15.10
CA ALA A 114 23.62 -7.66 -14.13
C ALA A 114 22.29 -7.25 -14.79
N TYR A 115 22.34 -6.51 -15.90
CA TYR A 115 21.14 -6.18 -16.68
C TYR A 115 20.38 -7.43 -17.14
N HIS A 116 21.07 -8.44 -17.68
CA HIS A 116 20.44 -9.69 -18.09
C HIS A 116 19.79 -10.42 -16.92
N GLN A 117 20.46 -10.46 -15.77
CA GLN A 117 19.92 -11.09 -14.56
C GLN A 117 18.68 -10.35 -14.04
N LEU A 118 18.70 -9.02 -14.00
CA LEU A 118 17.55 -8.19 -13.62
C LEU A 118 16.39 -8.36 -14.57
N ARG A 119 16.66 -8.38 -15.88
CA ARG A 119 15.65 -8.61 -16.90
C ARG A 119 14.92 -9.93 -16.69
N GLN A 120 15.64 -10.99 -16.30
CA GLN A 120 15.04 -12.29 -15.97
C GLN A 120 14.24 -12.26 -14.67
N MET A 121 14.72 -11.56 -13.64
CA MET A 121 13.99 -11.43 -12.37
C MET A 121 12.69 -10.62 -12.54
N ILE A 122 12.72 -9.57 -13.36
CA ILE A 122 11.59 -8.69 -13.64
C ILE A 122 10.62 -9.32 -14.64
N SER A 123 11.10 -10.18 -15.57
CA SER A 123 10.22 -10.79 -16.58
C SER A 123 9.09 -11.60 -15.93
N TRP A 124 9.35 -12.28 -14.81
CA TRP A 124 8.32 -13.03 -14.08
C TRP A 124 7.28 -12.14 -13.40
N LEU A 125 7.68 -10.94 -12.96
CA LEU A 125 6.75 -9.94 -12.41
C LEU A 125 5.87 -9.31 -13.50
N LYS A 126 6.37 -9.27 -14.75
CA LYS A 126 5.67 -8.70 -15.89
C LYS A 126 4.60 -9.63 -16.48
N VAL A 127 4.77 -10.96 -16.38
CA VAL A 127 3.83 -11.97 -16.92
C VAL A 127 2.36 -11.72 -16.51
N PRO A 128 2.00 -11.56 -15.23
CA PRO A 128 0.61 -11.29 -14.84
C PRO A 128 0.09 -9.90 -15.27
N LEU A 129 0.99 -8.93 -15.50
CA LEU A 129 0.63 -7.59 -15.96
C LEU A 129 0.34 -7.55 -17.46
N ASP A 130 1.08 -8.33 -18.25
CA ASP A 130 0.93 -8.41 -19.70
C ASP A 130 -0.13 -9.44 -20.13
N ASN A 131 -0.29 -10.53 -19.36
CA ASN A 131 -1.28 -11.57 -19.61
C ASN A 131 -2.07 -11.87 -18.32
N PRO A 132 -3.12 -11.09 -18.04
CA PRO A 132 -3.91 -11.20 -16.81
C PRO A 132 -4.59 -12.57 -16.63
N GLU A 133 -4.77 -13.34 -17.71
CA GLU A 133 -5.43 -14.65 -17.69
C GLU A 133 -4.53 -15.82 -17.24
N VAL A 134 -3.20 -15.60 -17.14
CA VAL A 134 -2.24 -16.65 -16.73
C VAL A 134 -2.41 -17.05 -15.26
N TYR A 135 -2.97 -16.14 -14.45
CA TYR A 135 -3.48 -16.44 -13.13
C TYR A 135 -4.99 -16.19 -13.17
N PRO A 136 -5.83 -17.20 -13.44
CA PRO A 136 -7.27 -17.02 -13.34
C PRO A 136 -7.57 -16.45 -11.96
N ALA A 137 -8.40 -15.40 -11.91
CA ALA A 137 -8.87 -14.85 -10.65
C ALA A 137 -9.31 -16.03 -9.78
N GLN A 138 -8.65 -16.21 -8.64
CA GLN A 138 -9.11 -17.17 -7.65
C GLN A 138 -10.47 -16.66 -7.19
N HIS A 139 -11.51 -17.18 -7.85
CA HIS A 139 -12.89 -17.03 -7.43
C HIS A 139 -13.04 -17.85 -6.15
N ASP A 140 -12.95 -17.16 -5.02
CA ASP A 140 -13.66 -17.52 -3.80
C ASP A 140 -14.74 -16.46 -3.56
#